data_AF-A0A075MF34-F1
#
_entry.id   AF-A0A075MF34-F1
#
_cell.length_a   1.000
_cell.length_b   1.000
_cell.length_c   1.000
_cell.angle_alpha   90.00
_cell.angle_beta   90.00
_cell.angle_gamma   90.00
#
_symmetry.space_group_name_H-M   'P 1'
#
loop_
_entity.id
_entity.type
_entity.pdbx_description
1 polymer ?
#
loop_
_entity_poly.entity_id
_entity_poly.type
_entity_poly.pdbx_seq_one_letter_code
_entity_poly.pdbx_strand_id
1 'polypeptide(L)'
;MEKVKSLFPHLRAESGGFLPLKIGITNDFAAFLTEHPETELTLDEWSCAISCITTRQVYLLRTAVAGIPRYGLDGLPAGQVSECDAQNARRWLAVREKQKLKMKTMQEQTASTEKIER
;
A
#
# COMPACT_ATOMS: atom_id res chain seq x y z
N MET A 1 4.52 -5.39 10.31
CA MET A 1 3.69 -5.86 9.18
C MET A 1 2.88 -7.10 9.53
N GLU A 2 3.50 -8.19 10.03
CA GLU A 2 2.76 -9.41 10.38
C GLU A 2 1.71 -9.20 11.48
N LYS A 3 2.03 -8.43 12.54
CA LYS A 3 1.05 -8.03 13.56
C LYS A 3 -0.22 -7.40 12.96
N VAL A 4 -0.06 -6.42 12.05
CA VAL A 4 -1.19 -5.76 11.36
C VAL A 4 -2.02 -6.75 10.56
N LYS A 5 -1.39 -7.70 9.86
CA LYS A 5 -2.12 -8.76 9.13
C LYS A 5 -2.88 -9.68 10.07
N SER A 6 -2.31 -9.99 11.24
CA SER A 6 -2.93 -10.85 12.24
C SER A 6 -4.11 -10.18 12.95
N LEU A 7 -3.99 -8.88 13.23
CA LEU A 7 -5.02 -8.10 13.91
C LEU A 7 -6.18 -7.73 13.00
N PHE A 8 -5.89 -7.46 11.72
CA PHE A 8 -6.89 -7.04 10.75
C PHE A 8 -6.90 -7.97 9.52
N PRO A 9 -7.22 -9.26 9.70
CA PRO A 9 -7.21 -10.24 8.61
C PRO A 9 -8.25 -9.91 7.54
N HIS A 10 -9.39 -9.32 7.92
CA HIS A 10 -10.44 -8.87 7.01
C HIS A 10 -10.05 -7.71 6.10
N LEU A 11 -8.98 -6.97 6.42
CA LEU A 11 -8.42 -5.95 5.52
C LEU A 11 -7.55 -6.56 4.41
N ARG A 12 -7.34 -7.87 4.41
CA ARG A 12 -6.58 -8.59 3.39
C ARG A 12 -7.46 -8.89 2.19
N ALA A 13 -6.94 -8.60 1.00
CA ALA A 13 -7.58 -9.04 -0.23
C ALA A 13 -7.19 -10.50 -0.56
N GLU A 14 -8.12 -11.28 -1.10
CA GLU A 14 -7.89 -12.68 -1.51
C GLU A 14 -6.75 -12.81 -2.52
N SER A 15 -6.69 -11.89 -3.49
CA SER A 15 -5.60 -11.80 -4.48
C SER A 15 -4.28 -11.25 -3.91
N GLY A 16 -4.18 -11.14 -2.58
CA GLY A 16 -3.02 -10.62 -1.88
C GLY A 16 -3.01 -9.10 -1.74
N GLY A 17 -2.18 -8.65 -0.79
CA GLY A 17 -2.11 -7.25 -0.38
C GLY A 17 -3.24 -6.87 0.59
N PHE A 18 -3.46 -5.56 0.71
CA PHE A 18 -4.53 -4.98 1.52
C PHE A 18 -5.59 -4.35 0.62
N LEU A 19 -6.84 -4.37 1.09
CA LEU A 19 -7.94 -3.61 0.51
C LEU A 19 -7.70 -2.10 0.69
N PRO A 20 -8.30 -1.23 -0.13
CA PRO A 20 -8.25 0.21 0.08
C PRO A 20 -8.73 0.59 1.47
N LEU A 21 -7.90 1.32 2.21
CA LEU A 21 -8.19 1.68 3.60
C LEU A 21 -9.05 2.94 3.67
N LYS A 22 -9.93 3.03 4.68
CA LYS A 22 -10.71 4.24 4.99
C LYS A 22 -9.79 5.46 5.13
N ILE A 23 -10.25 6.62 4.66
CA ILE A 23 -9.53 7.87 4.90
C ILE A 23 -9.58 8.21 6.39
N GLY A 24 -8.43 8.52 6.98
CA GLY A 24 -8.33 8.78 8.42
C GLY A 24 -8.26 7.52 9.28
N ILE A 25 -8.04 6.33 8.70
CA ILE A 25 -7.98 5.05 9.44
C ILE A 25 -6.95 5.03 10.59
N THR A 26 -5.92 5.88 10.53
CA THR A 26 -4.95 6.05 11.63
C THR A 26 -5.58 6.64 12.89
N ASN A 27 -6.57 7.53 12.75
CA ASN A 27 -7.30 8.06 13.91
C ASN A 27 -8.20 6.98 14.52
N ASP A 28 -8.84 6.18 13.68
CA ASP A 28 -9.61 5.02 14.14
C ASP A 28 -8.70 4.03 14.87
N PHE A 29 -7.46 3.83 14.39
CA PHE A 29 -6.49 2.96 15.04
C PHE A 29 -6.02 3.50 16.39
N ALA A 30 -5.83 4.81 16.52
CA ALA A 30 -5.51 5.42 17.80
C ALA A 30 -6.64 5.21 18.84
N ALA A 31 -7.90 5.28 18.42
CA ALA A 31 -9.04 4.93 19.26
C ALA A 31 -9.04 3.44 19.62
N PHE A 32 -8.81 2.56 18.63
CA PHE A 32 -8.70 1.11 18.84
C PHE A 32 -7.65 0.73 19.90
N LEU A 33 -6.48 1.38 19.90
CA LEU A 33 -5.45 1.12 20.93
C LEU A 33 -5.87 1.52 22.34
N THR A 34 -6.77 2.51 22.46
CA THR A 34 -7.30 2.93 23.77
C THR A 34 -8.28 1.88 24.32
N GLU A 35 -9.05 1.25 23.43
CA GLU A 35 -10.02 0.21 23.77
C GLU A 35 -9.36 -1.17 23.96
N HIS A 36 -8.24 -1.40 23.29
CA HIS A 36 -7.50 -2.67 23.28
C HIS A 36 -6.03 -2.46 23.70
N PRO A 37 -5.74 -2.07 24.95
CA PRO A 37 -4.38 -1.85 25.43
C PRO A 37 -3.52 -3.14 25.46
N GLU A 38 -4.15 -4.31 25.45
CA GLU A 38 -3.49 -5.61 25.34
C GLU A 38 -2.85 -5.84 23.96
N THR A 39 -3.20 -5.02 22.97
CA THR A 39 -2.61 -5.12 21.65
C THR A 39 -1.16 -4.61 21.70
N GLU A 40 -0.19 -5.51 21.49
CA GLU A 40 1.24 -5.15 21.44
C GLU A 40 1.64 -4.40 20.14
N LEU A 41 0.74 -3.63 19.55
CA LEU A 41 1.00 -2.84 18.34
C LEU A 41 0.98 -1.35 18.68
N THR A 42 2.06 -0.64 18.39
CA THR A 42 2.14 0.80 18.65
C THR A 42 1.65 1.64 17.46
N LEU A 43 1.36 2.93 17.71
CA LEU A 43 0.99 3.87 16.65
C LEU A 43 2.12 4.08 15.62
N ASP A 44 3.38 3.97 16.05
CA ASP A 44 4.55 4.05 15.16
C ASP A 44 4.67 2.80 14.29
N GLU A 45 4.51 1.60 14.87
CA GLU A 45 4.48 0.35 14.12
C GLU A 45 3.34 0.35 13.09
N TRP A 46 2.17 0.87 13.46
CA TRP A 46 1.04 1.08 12.56
C TRP A 46 1.38 2.04 11.43
N SER A 47 1.91 3.22 11.75
CA SER A 47 2.27 4.24 10.75
C SER A 47 3.29 3.71 9.75
N CYS A 48 4.31 2.98 10.24
CA CYS A 48 5.28 2.27 9.40
C CYS A 48 4.60 1.23 8.49
N ALA A 49 3.65 0.44 9.04
CA ALA A 49 2.91 -0.54 8.26
C ALA A 49 2.02 0.12 7.19
N ILE A 50 1.31 1.19 7.50
CA ILE A 50 0.47 1.94 6.56
C ILE A 50 1.30 2.53 5.43
N SER A 51 2.45 3.13 5.73
CA SER A 51 3.40 3.59 4.71
C SER A 51 3.85 2.42 3.81
N CYS A 52 4.21 1.28 4.41
CA CYS A 52 4.58 0.07 3.68
C CYS A 52 3.44 -0.50 2.83
N ILE A 53 2.19 -0.42 3.27
CA ILE A 53 1.02 -0.93 2.56
C ILE A 53 0.68 -0.03 1.38
N THR A 54 0.48 1.26 1.65
CA THR A 54 -0.06 2.23 0.68
C THR A 54 0.89 2.54 -0.46
N THR A 55 2.19 2.33 -0.27
CA THR A 55 3.19 2.49 -1.32
C THR A 55 3.30 1.28 -2.24
N ARG A 56 2.78 0.10 -1.87
CA ARG A 56 2.92 -1.13 -2.69
C ARG A 56 2.16 -1.02 -4.00
N GLN A 57 2.76 -1.53 -5.06
CA GLN A 57 2.14 -1.54 -6.41
C GLN A 57 0.75 -2.18 -6.42
N VAL A 58 0.56 -3.32 -5.73
CA VAL A 58 -0.74 -3.98 -5.64
C VAL A 58 -1.81 -3.11 -4.97
N TYR A 59 -1.43 -2.29 -3.99
CA TYR A 59 -2.36 -1.36 -3.34
C TYR A 59 -2.70 -0.20 -4.27
N LEU A 60 -1.68 0.40 -4.88
CA LEU A 60 -1.84 1.49 -5.84
C LEU A 60 -2.74 1.09 -7.03
N LEU A 61 -2.61 -0.14 -7.54
CA LEU A 61 -3.47 -0.66 -8.60
C LEU A 61 -4.95 -0.74 -8.17
N ARG A 62 -5.22 -1.18 -6.94
CA ARG A 62 -6.60 -1.23 -6.40
C ARG A 62 -7.19 0.16 -6.21
N THR A 63 -6.36 1.12 -5.82
CA THR A 63 -6.80 2.51 -5.61
C THR A 63 -6.72 3.36 -6.87
N ALA A 64 -6.35 2.80 -8.04
CA ALA A 64 -6.25 3.55 -9.31
C ALA A 64 -7.60 3.75 -10.01
N VAL A 65 -8.68 3.20 -9.47
CA VAL A 65 -10.05 3.25 -9.99
C VAL A 65 -10.94 3.92 -8.95
N ALA A 66 -11.69 4.95 -9.35
CA ALA A 66 -12.64 5.62 -8.48
C ALA A 66 -13.87 4.76 -8.20
N GLY A 67 -14.56 5.03 -7.10
CA GLY A 67 -15.75 4.28 -6.68
C GLY A 67 -15.46 2.94 -6.01
N ILE A 68 -14.20 2.50 -5.96
CA ILE A 68 -13.82 1.28 -5.23
C ILE A 68 -14.06 1.50 -3.72
N PRO A 69 -14.74 0.57 -3.02
CA PRO A 69 -14.96 0.70 -1.58
C PRO A 69 -13.66 0.79 -0.79
N ARG A 70 -13.66 1.65 0.22
CA ARG A 70 -12.64 1.69 1.26
C ARG A 70 -13.16 0.99 2.50
N TYR A 71 -12.28 0.38 3.28
CA TYR A 71 -12.66 -0.47 4.41
C TYR A 71 -12.11 0.09 5.72
N GLY A 72 -12.95 0.07 6.75
CA GLY A 72 -12.60 0.42 8.12
C GLY A 72 -11.85 -0.70 8.85
N LEU A 73 -11.43 -0.44 10.09
CA LEU A 73 -10.75 -1.44 10.93
C LEU A 73 -11.63 -2.64 11.30
N ASP A 74 -12.93 -2.55 11.11
CA ASP A 74 -13.94 -3.60 11.27
C ASP A 74 -14.12 -4.45 10.00
N GLY A 75 -13.53 -4.04 8.88
CA GLY A 75 -13.71 -4.69 7.58
C GLY A 75 -15.00 -4.32 6.87
N LEU A 76 -15.72 -3.31 7.35
CA LEU A 76 -16.92 -2.81 6.69
C LEU A 76 -16.58 -1.69 5.71
N PRO A 77 -17.34 -1.55 4.60
CA PRO A 77 -17.21 -0.41 3.70
C PRO A 77 -17.42 0.92 4.42
N ALA A 78 -16.43 1.81 4.34
CA ALA A 78 -16.40 3.13 4.94
C ALA A 78 -15.89 4.16 3.92
N GLY A 79 -16.78 4.51 2.98
CA GLY A 79 -16.49 5.42 1.87
C GLY A 79 -15.89 4.70 0.65
N GLN A 80 -15.39 5.50 -0.28
CA GLN A 80 -14.88 5.01 -1.57
C GLN A 80 -13.65 5.79 -2.02
N VAL A 81 -12.90 5.22 -2.95
CA VAL A 81 -11.80 5.90 -3.64
C VAL A 81 -12.36 7.04 -4.47
N SER A 82 -11.92 8.27 -4.20
CA SER A 82 -12.31 9.43 -4.99
C SER A 82 -11.56 9.48 -6.32
N GLU A 83 -12.03 10.27 -7.29
CA GLU A 83 -11.29 10.45 -8.55
C GLU A 83 -9.90 11.09 -8.33
N CYS A 84 -9.78 11.98 -7.33
CA CYS A 84 -8.50 12.58 -6.96
C CYS A 84 -7.51 11.52 -6.45
N ASP A 85 -7.96 10.62 -5.56
CA ASP A 85 -7.15 9.51 -5.06
C ASP A 85 -6.72 8.58 -6.19
N ALA A 86 -7.68 8.25 -7.08
CA ALA A 86 -7.44 7.40 -8.23
C ALA A 86 -6.39 7.99 -9.17
N GLN A 87 -6.49 9.28 -9.47
CA GLN A 87 -5.50 9.98 -10.27
C GLN A 87 -4.13 10.01 -9.59
N ASN A 88 -4.07 10.24 -8.27
CA ASN A 88 -2.82 10.21 -7.52
C ASN A 88 -2.16 8.82 -7.58
N ALA A 89 -2.92 7.74 -7.38
CA ALA A 89 -2.41 6.37 -7.49
C ALA A 89 -1.85 6.06 -8.89
N ARG A 90 -2.55 6.49 -9.94
CA ARG A 90 -2.07 6.38 -11.33
C ARG A 90 -0.74 7.11 -11.56
N ARG A 91 -0.56 8.30 -10.97
CA ARG A 91 0.72 9.04 -11.03
C ARG A 91 1.87 8.27 -10.40
N TRP A 92 1.66 7.70 -9.20
CA TRP A 92 2.67 6.90 -8.52
C TRP A 92 3.03 5.61 -9.28
N LEU A 93 2.04 4.95 -9.89
CA LEU A 93 2.28 3.80 -10.76
C LEU A 93 3.14 4.18 -11.96
N ALA A 94 2.84 5.30 -12.63
CA ALA A 94 3.64 5.78 -13.75
C ALA A 94 5.09 6.10 -13.35
N VAL A 95 5.31 6.67 -12.16
CA VAL A 95 6.67 6.90 -11.61
C VAL A 95 7.42 5.57 -11.44
N ARG A 96 6.77 4.54 -10.90
CA ARG A 96 7.38 3.21 -10.71
C ARG A 96 7.73 2.55 -12.03
N GLU A 97 6.84 2.58 -13.02
CA GLU A 97 7.12 2.01 -14.35
C GLU A 97 8.30 2.73 -15.02
N LYS A 98 8.39 4.07 -14.90
CA LYS A 98 9.54 4.83 -15.40
C LYS A 98 10.85 4.45 -14.69
N GLN A 99 10.83 4.24 -13.37
CA GLN A 99 11.99 3.78 -12.61
C GLN A 99 12.43 2.37 -13.03
N LYS A 100 11.47 1.46 -13.19
CA LYS A 100 11.72 0.09 -13.65
C LYS A 100 12.37 0.06 -15.03
N LEU A 101 11.87 0.87 -15.97
CA LEU A 101 12.44 0.98 -17.31
C LEU A 101 13.89 1.49 -17.27
N LYS A 102 14.15 2.56 -16.49
CA LYS A 102 15.51 3.10 -16.32
C LYS A 102 16.48 2.05 -15.77
N MET A 103 16.09 1.33 -14.72
CA MET A 103 16.92 0.28 -14.13
C MET A 103 17.23 -0.84 -15.14
N LYS A 104 16.23 -1.24 -15.94
CA LYS A 104 16.41 -2.25 -16.98
C LYS A 104 17.39 -1.79 -18.06
N THR A 105 17.25 -0.55 -18.54
CA THR A 105 18.19 0.03 -19.53
C THR A 105 19.61 0.13 -18.97
N MET A 106 19.79 0.52 -17.71
CA MET A 106 21.11 0.55 -17.08
C MET A 106 21.74 -0.85 -16.98
N GLN A 107 20.97 -1.86 -16.58
CA GLN A 107 21.45 -3.25 -16.52
C GLN A 107 21.86 -3.80 -17.89
N GLU A 108 21.10 -3.49 -18.94
CA GLU A 108 21.41 -3.89 -20.31
C GLU A 108 22.69 -3.20 -20.83
N GLN A 109 22.90 -1.93 -20.47
CA GLN A 109 24.12 -1.19 -20.79
C GLN A 109 25.36 -1.75 -20.09
N THR A 110 25.28 -2.01 -18.77
CA THR A 110 26.40 -2.59 -18.00
C THR A 110 26.79 -3.99 -18.50
N ALA A 111 25.79 -4.82 -18.82
CA ALA A 111 26.03 -6.18 -19.32
C ALA A 111 26.62 -6.20 -20.74
N SER A 112 26.39 -5.15 -21.53
CA SER A 112 26.93 -5.02 -22.89
C SER A 112 28.39 -4.55 -22.87
N THR A 113 28.76 -3.65 -21.96
CA THR A 113 30.17 -3.24 -21.75
C THR A 113 31.06 -4.38 -21.25
N GLU A 114 30.58 -5.20 -20.31
CA GLU A 114 31.36 -6.35 -19.80
C GLU A 114 31.59 -7.46 -20.84
N LYS A 115 30.76 -7.54 -21.89
CA LYS A 115 30.92 -8.49 -23.00
C LYS A 115 31.90 -8.01 -24.07
N ILE A 116 32.17 -6.71 -24.14
CA ILE A 116 33.12 -6.13 -25.11
C ILE A 116 34.55 -6.17 -24.56
N GLU A 117 34.71 -6.20 -23.24
CA GLU A 117 36.02 -6.25 -22.54
C GLU A 117 36.54 -7.68 -22.24
N ARG A 118 35.87 -8.73 -22.72
CA ARG A 118 36.31 -10.15 -22.65
C ARG A 118 36.57 -10.71 -24.03
#